data_AF-A0A0F9VIM7-F1
#
_entry.id   AF-A0A0F9VIM7-F1
#
_cell.length_a   1.000
_cell.length_b   1.000
_cell.length_c   1.000
_cell.angle_alpha   90.00
_cell.angle_beta   90.00
_cell.angle_gamma   90.00
#
_symmetry.space_group_name_H-M   'P 1'
#
loop_
_entity.id
_entity.type
_entity.pdbx_description
1 polymer ?
#
loop_
_entity_poly.entity_id
_entity_poly.type
_entity_poly.pdbx_seq_one_letter_code
_entity_poly.pdbx_strand_id
1 'polypeptide(L)'
;MDSKKRGCRGCGSAQADQPPVLELRDGQLVEVKPAQKKRSLLDSAKEMIEVKRGGRVQEKYRAVREMICRHCPEETFDDRGRPTGEKLFRTHLRRPYCGVPWYGKLTKRDVHRLGCGCNLDDKVKWEDSACPRGRWGPGKKFGAGVHTIFDNRSEGTLEGVADVHVMSRDHQPDVTGIGDTLAFLPLMRAYAKANPETRIRYAIMGATEEWARLGYDDLTFEDDGERDHGELDVWGSHTHLAGIDRICVEKGWVRQEYWADRLGVEPEKFKLTPDPEWLLQEKQGLAEPLLEGKPIVGLSPFASMNVQRTWPAHHWLKLLQMLQDEGIYVYLLDGPDQRRTAWFNCERLLGVPAARAVARMSLTTLHIGNDSGMNHLCGLTTSRGLAICGPTRGEQVFGWYGNIETIQAEGWCVGCYWETAKGFALPCKMACEPMWDLKPEAVFQRALQLIAEEDEA
;
A
#
# COMPACT_ATOMS: atom_id res chain seq x y z
N MET A 1 -44.68 -59.45 0.25
CA MET A 1 -43.38 -59.95 0.71
C MET A 1 -42.45 -58.73 0.77
N ASP A 2 -42.55 -57.82 1.73
CA ASP A 2 -42.43 -57.95 3.18
C ASP A 2 -41.10 -58.57 3.62
N SER A 3 -40.07 -57.74 3.84
CA SER A 3 -38.89 -58.13 4.62
C SER A 3 -38.37 -56.97 5.46
N LYS A 4 -38.57 -57.17 6.76
CA LYS A 4 -38.30 -56.29 7.90
C LYS A 4 -36.82 -56.01 8.14
N LYS A 5 -36.62 -54.84 8.75
CA LYS A 5 -35.50 -54.41 9.61
C LYS A 5 -34.86 -55.56 10.43
N ARG A 6 -33.53 -55.60 10.46
CA ARG A 6 -32.75 -56.04 11.62
C ARG A 6 -31.62 -55.04 11.87
N GLY A 7 -31.66 -54.39 13.01
CA GLY A 7 -30.59 -53.51 13.48
C GLY A 7 -29.45 -54.33 14.06
N CYS A 8 -28.22 -53.98 13.69
CA CYS A 8 -27.02 -54.46 14.37
C CYS A 8 -26.69 -53.49 15.52
N ARG A 9 -26.93 -53.93 16.75
CA ARG A 9 -26.34 -53.34 17.96
C ARG A 9 -25.07 -54.12 18.24
N GLY A 10 -23.92 -53.46 18.29
CA GLY A 10 -22.69 -54.04 18.81
C GLY A 10 -21.49 -53.92 17.88
N CYS A 11 -20.96 -52.71 17.73
CA CYS A 11 -19.56 -52.51 17.34
C CYS A 11 -18.98 -51.48 18.33
N GLY A 12 -18.58 -51.95 19.51
CA GLY A 12 -17.65 -51.19 20.34
C GLY A 12 -16.29 -51.22 19.67
N SER A 13 -15.90 -50.13 19.01
CA SER A 13 -14.54 -49.99 18.49
C SER A 13 -13.60 -49.78 19.67
N ALA A 14 -12.92 -50.84 20.10
CA ALA A 14 -11.68 -50.70 20.86
C ALA A 14 -10.71 -49.86 20.01
N GLN A 15 -10.25 -48.73 20.55
CA GLN A 15 -9.19 -47.94 19.94
C GLN A 15 -7.93 -48.82 19.94
N ALA A 16 -7.54 -49.31 18.76
CA ALA A 16 -6.24 -49.91 18.58
C ALA A 16 -5.18 -48.83 18.81
N ASP A 17 -4.25 -49.08 19.74
CA ASP A 17 -3.09 -48.23 19.96
C ASP A 17 -2.34 -48.07 18.64
N GLN A 18 -2.29 -46.84 18.12
CA GLN A 18 -1.53 -46.56 16.92
C GLN A 18 -0.04 -46.65 17.22
N PRO A 19 0.76 -47.29 16.34
CA PRO A 19 2.20 -47.33 16.52
C PRO A 19 2.78 -45.90 16.47
N PRO A 20 3.86 -45.63 17.22
CA PRO A 20 4.45 -44.31 17.30
C PRO A 20 4.94 -43.83 15.92
N VAL A 21 4.75 -42.54 15.64
CA VAL A 21 5.27 -41.91 14.42
C VAL A 21 6.75 -41.59 14.63
N LEU A 22 7.61 -42.25 13.87
CA LEU A 22 9.05 -42.03 13.91
C LEU A 22 9.47 -41.11 12.75
N GLU A 23 10.37 -40.16 13.02
CA GLU A 23 10.96 -39.26 12.02
C GLU A 23 12.48 -39.40 12.04
N LEU A 24 13.13 -39.33 10.88
CA LEU A 24 14.59 -39.43 10.78
C LEU A 24 15.21 -38.03 10.99
N ARG A 25 15.98 -37.84 12.06
CA ARG A 25 16.76 -36.61 12.32
C ARG A 25 18.21 -36.97 12.59
N ASP A 26 19.13 -36.31 11.88
CA ASP A 26 20.57 -36.54 11.96
C ASP A 26 20.98 -38.02 11.85
N GLY A 27 20.28 -38.75 10.97
CA GLY A 27 20.54 -40.17 10.71
C GLY A 27 20.00 -41.14 11.76
N GLN A 28 19.23 -40.67 12.76
CA GLN A 28 18.58 -41.52 13.76
C GLN A 28 17.05 -41.40 13.70
N LEU A 29 16.34 -42.52 13.90
CA LEU A 29 14.88 -42.53 14.03
C LEU A 29 14.51 -42.08 15.45
N VAL A 30 13.81 -40.95 15.55
CA VAL A 30 13.32 -40.39 16.81
C VAL A 30 11.79 -40.39 16.82
N GLU A 31 11.21 -40.77 17.95
CA GLU A 31 9.76 -40.76 18.14
C GLU A 31 9.24 -39.33 18.27
N VAL A 32 8.34 -38.94 17.36
CA VAL A 32 7.74 -37.61 17.35
C VAL A 32 6.47 -37.65 18.19
N LYS A 33 6.50 -36.97 19.34
CA LYS A 33 5.29 -36.77 20.15
C LYS A 33 4.25 -36.02 19.30
N PRO A 34 3.00 -36.49 19.20
CA PRO A 34 1.98 -35.80 18.43
C PRO A 34 1.82 -34.38 18.99
N ALA A 35 1.84 -33.39 18.09
CA ALA A 35 1.68 -31.99 18.46
C ALA A 35 0.44 -31.83 19.33
N GLN A 36 0.61 -31.23 20.52
CA GLN A 36 -0.50 -30.91 21.42
C GLN A 36 -1.57 -30.19 20.60
N LYS A 37 -2.78 -30.75 20.54
CA LYS A 37 -3.94 -30.15 19.85
C LYS A 37 -4.05 -28.69 20.30
N LYS A 38 -3.68 -27.76 19.42
CA LYS A 38 -3.90 -26.33 19.65
C LYS A 38 -5.40 -26.16 19.89
N ARG A 39 -5.74 -25.60 21.05
CA ARG A 39 -7.12 -25.28 21.48
C ARG A 39 -7.81 -24.58 20.31
N SER A 40 -8.97 -25.07 19.88
CA SER A 40 -9.62 -24.48 18.71
C SER A 40 -10.02 -23.04 19.04
N LEU A 41 -9.94 -22.15 18.04
CA LEU A 41 -10.43 -20.77 18.14
C LEU A 41 -11.89 -20.71 18.63
N LEU A 42 -12.66 -21.77 18.38
CA LEU A 42 -14.04 -21.93 18.83
C LEU A 42 -14.15 -22.14 20.34
N ASP A 43 -13.20 -22.85 20.96
CA ASP A 43 -13.19 -23.13 22.40
C ASP A 43 -12.78 -21.89 23.19
N SER A 44 -11.81 -21.13 22.68
CA SER A 44 -11.44 -19.81 23.23
C SER A 44 -12.57 -18.78 23.10
N ALA A 45 -13.36 -18.85 22.02
CA ALA A 45 -14.51 -17.98 21.82
C ALA A 45 -15.67 -18.32 22.78
N LYS A 46 -15.93 -19.60 23.05
CA LYS A 46 -16.95 -20.05 24.01
C LYS A 46 -16.62 -19.62 25.45
N GLU A 47 -15.36 -19.74 25.86
CA GLU A 47 -14.86 -19.31 27.17
C GLU A 47 -15.00 -17.79 27.36
N MET A 48 -14.76 -17.00 26.30
CA MET A 48 -14.99 -15.54 26.30
C MET A 48 -16.47 -15.14 26.40
N ILE A 49 -17.39 -15.96 25.88
CA ILE A 49 -18.83 -15.71 25.94
C ILE A 49 -19.39 -16.01 27.33
N GLU A 50 -18.86 -17.01 28.05
CA GLU A 50 -19.28 -17.30 29.42
C GLU A 50 -18.82 -16.25 30.44
N VAL A 51 -17.61 -15.68 30.28
CA VAL A 51 -17.12 -14.57 31.13
C VAL A 51 -18.00 -13.31 31.02
N LYS A 52 -18.69 -13.11 29.88
CA LYS A 52 -19.58 -11.95 29.65
C LYS A 52 -20.97 -12.09 30.29
N ARG A 53 -21.34 -13.24 30.86
CA ARG A 53 -22.68 -13.48 31.44
C ARG A 53 -22.82 -13.16 32.93
N GLY A 54 -21.90 -12.39 33.53
CA GLY A 54 -22.12 -11.89 34.91
C GLY A 54 -20.92 -11.37 35.70
N GLY A 55 -19.71 -11.31 35.14
CA GLY A 55 -18.54 -10.82 35.87
C GLY A 55 -18.52 -9.30 36.04
N ARG A 56 -18.29 -8.82 37.28
CA ARG A 56 -17.95 -7.40 37.55
C ARG A 56 -16.72 -7.00 36.72
N VAL A 57 -16.77 -5.81 36.13
CA VAL A 57 -15.62 -5.18 35.46
C VAL A 57 -14.44 -5.14 36.43
N GLN A 58 -13.28 -5.68 36.03
CA GLN A 58 -12.10 -5.70 36.91
C GLN A 58 -11.71 -4.28 37.36
N GLU A 59 -11.35 -4.12 38.63
CA GLU A 59 -11.03 -2.86 39.33
C GLU A 59 -10.11 -1.93 38.51
N LYS A 60 -9.10 -2.51 37.84
CA LYS A 60 -8.14 -1.78 37.01
C LYS A 60 -8.77 -1.02 35.84
N TYR A 61 -9.85 -1.53 35.25
CA TYR A 61 -10.57 -0.82 34.18
C TYR A 61 -11.49 0.27 34.73
N ARG A 62 -11.92 0.13 35.99
CA ARG A 62 -12.70 1.16 36.71
C ARG A 62 -11.82 2.35 37.07
N ALA A 63 -10.62 2.09 37.57
CA ALA A 63 -9.63 3.13 37.87
C ALA A 63 -9.22 3.95 36.63
N VAL A 64 -9.00 3.29 35.49
CA VAL A 64 -8.69 3.97 34.21
C VAL A 64 -9.87 4.85 33.76
N ARG A 65 -11.12 4.37 33.89
CA ARG A 65 -12.32 5.13 33.54
C ARG A 65 -12.52 6.36 34.44
N GLU A 66 -12.27 6.24 35.74
CA GLU A 66 -12.34 7.34 36.69
C GLU A 66 -11.25 8.39 36.47
N MET A 67 -10.03 7.94 36.14
CA MET A 67 -8.91 8.82 35.80
C MET A 67 -9.21 9.67 34.55
N ILE A 68 -9.75 9.04 33.49
CA ILE A 68 -10.15 9.71 32.25
C ILE A 68 -11.31 10.70 32.49
N CYS A 69 -12.32 10.33 33.30
CA CYS A 69 -13.46 11.20 33.59
C CYS A 69 -13.12 12.40 34.49
N ARG A 70 -12.09 12.28 35.35
CA ARG A 70 -11.63 13.40 36.20
C ARG A 70 -10.93 14.50 35.40
N HIS A 71 -10.36 14.19 34.22
CA HIS A 71 -9.55 15.12 33.42
C HIS A 71 -10.23 15.62 32.14
N CYS A 72 -11.55 15.40 32.00
CA CYS A 72 -12.35 15.92 30.90
C CYS A 72 -12.82 17.36 31.23
N PRO A 73 -12.41 18.39 30.46
CA PRO A 73 -12.64 19.80 30.79
C PRO A 73 -13.94 20.38 30.22
N GLU A 74 -14.87 19.54 29.73
CA GLU A 74 -16.14 20.05 29.18
C GLU A 74 -17.05 20.56 30.32
N GLU A 75 -16.99 21.88 30.54
CA GLU A 75 -18.01 22.64 31.27
C GLU A 75 -19.08 23.10 30.27
N THR A 76 -20.35 22.96 30.65
CA THR A 76 -21.46 23.60 29.93
C THR A 76 -21.52 25.08 30.29
N PHE A 77 -21.91 25.93 29.33
CA PHE A 77 -22.04 27.37 29.52
C PHE A 77 -23.53 27.75 29.47
N ASP A 78 -23.96 28.70 30.32
CA ASP A 78 -25.33 29.23 30.26
C ASP A 78 -25.55 30.08 29.00
N ASP A 79 -26.78 30.53 28.77
CA ASP A 79 -27.15 31.37 27.61
C ASP A 79 -26.39 32.71 27.56
N ARG A 80 -25.61 33.03 28.59
CA ARG A 80 -24.75 34.22 28.70
C ARG A 80 -23.26 33.89 28.61
N GLY A 81 -22.91 32.66 28.25
CA GLY A 81 -21.53 32.20 28.07
C GLY A 81 -20.76 32.02 29.37
N ARG A 82 -21.43 31.83 30.52
CA ARG A 82 -20.75 31.58 31.81
C ARG A 82 -20.69 30.08 32.11
N PRO A 83 -19.56 29.53 32.56
CA PRO A 83 -19.46 28.12 32.89
C PRO A 83 -20.39 27.78 34.07
N THR A 84 -21.21 26.76 33.89
CA THR A 84 -22.23 26.32 34.87
C THR A 84 -21.75 25.17 35.75
N GLY A 85 -20.60 24.55 35.40
CA GLY A 85 -20.03 23.42 36.13
C GLY A 85 -20.68 22.06 35.85
N GLU A 86 -21.71 21.97 35.00
CA GLU A 86 -22.32 20.69 34.61
C GLU A 86 -21.54 20.02 33.47
N LYS A 87 -21.09 18.77 33.68
CA LYS A 87 -20.43 17.96 32.65
C LYS A 87 -21.43 17.42 31.64
N LEU A 88 -21.10 17.48 30.35
CA LEU A 88 -21.92 16.92 29.25
C LEU A 88 -22.07 15.39 29.38
N PHE A 89 -23.21 14.95 29.92
CA PHE A 89 -23.68 13.57 29.79
C PHE A 89 -24.77 13.52 28.72
N ARG A 90 -24.47 12.95 27.55
CA ARG A 90 -25.51 12.66 26.54
C ARG A 90 -26.30 11.43 26.96
N THR A 91 -27.60 11.40 26.70
CA THR A 91 -28.45 10.23 26.95
C THR A 91 -28.58 9.38 25.70
N HIS A 92 -28.09 8.14 25.72
CA HIS A 92 -28.38 7.13 24.69
C HIS A 92 -29.12 5.96 25.35
N LEU A 93 -30.30 5.60 24.84
CA LEU A 93 -31.18 4.57 25.45
C LEU A 93 -31.50 4.84 26.94
N ARG A 94 -31.82 6.10 27.27
CA ARG A 94 -32.16 6.56 28.64
C ARG A 94 -31.06 6.33 29.69
N ARG A 95 -29.79 6.20 29.29
CA ARG A 95 -28.65 6.16 30.21
C ARG A 95 -27.66 7.28 29.90
N PRO A 96 -27.17 8.02 30.92
CA PRO A 96 -26.18 9.08 30.73
C PRO A 96 -24.83 8.50 30.32
N TYR A 97 -24.17 9.17 29.37
CA TYR A 97 -22.97 8.70 28.68
C TYR A 97 -22.06 9.89 28.36
N CYS A 98 -20.80 9.86 28.79
CA CYS A 98 -19.76 10.71 28.21
C CYS A 98 -19.27 10.01 26.94
N GLY A 99 -19.01 10.73 25.85
CA GLY A 99 -18.85 10.23 24.47
C GLY A 99 -17.71 9.23 24.17
N VAL A 100 -17.43 8.26 25.04
CA VAL A 100 -16.37 7.26 24.96
C VAL A 100 -16.96 5.92 24.53
N PRO A 101 -16.78 5.44 23.28
CA PRO A 101 -17.56 4.38 22.64
C PRO A 101 -17.75 3.11 23.48
N TRP A 102 -18.92 2.49 23.33
CA TRP A 102 -19.40 1.44 24.24
C TRP A 102 -18.49 0.21 24.11
N TYR A 103 -17.75 -0.12 25.19
CA TYR A 103 -16.72 -1.18 25.24
C TYR A 103 -17.20 -2.57 24.82
N GLY A 104 -18.51 -2.80 24.69
CA GLY A 104 -19.08 -4.07 24.23
C GLY A 104 -18.71 -4.46 22.80
N LYS A 105 -18.24 -3.51 21.96
CA LYS A 105 -17.86 -3.74 20.55
C LYS A 105 -16.36 -3.66 20.25
N LEU A 106 -15.51 -3.38 21.24
CA LEU A 106 -14.07 -3.22 21.02
C LEU A 106 -13.37 -4.58 21.07
N THR A 107 -12.68 -4.93 19.98
CA THR A 107 -11.69 -6.02 19.94
C THR A 107 -10.33 -5.52 20.45
N LYS A 108 -9.36 -6.40 20.71
CA LYS A 108 -7.98 -5.98 21.08
C LYS A 108 -7.35 -5.03 20.03
N ARG A 109 -7.78 -5.09 18.76
CA ARG A 109 -7.35 -4.18 17.69
C ARG A 109 -7.89 -2.76 17.84
N ASP A 110 -9.00 -2.56 18.56
CA ASP A 110 -9.66 -1.25 18.65
C ASP A 110 -9.14 -0.39 19.82
N VAL A 111 -8.28 -0.94 20.67
CA VAL A 111 -7.70 -0.21 21.82
C VAL A 111 -6.76 0.92 21.36
N HIS A 112 -6.08 0.74 20.23
CA HIS A 112 -5.24 1.79 19.62
C HIS A 112 -6.05 2.85 18.84
N ARG A 113 -7.37 2.64 18.67
CA ARG A 113 -8.30 3.61 18.06
C ARG A 113 -8.99 4.51 19.09
N LEU A 114 -8.68 4.35 20.37
CA LEU A 114 -9.09 5.27 21.43
C LEU A 114 -8.25 6.56 21.35
N GLY A 115 -8.53 7.38 20.35
CA GLY A 115 -8.08 8.78 20.32
C GLY A 115 -8.70 9.56 21.48
N CYS A 116 -8.17 10.77 21.74
CA CYS A 116 -8.50 11.70 22.83
C CYS A 116 -9.98 12.09 23.04
N GLY A 117 -10.95 11.47 22.37
CA GLY A 117 -12.36 11.86 22.39
C GLY A 117 -12.67 13.08 21.52
N CYS A 118 -11.69 13.62 20.83
CA CYS A 118 -11.84 14.75 19.93
C CYS A 118 -12.61 14.28 18.66
N ASN A 119 -13.79 14.85 18.40
CA ASN A 119 -14.62 14.50 17.24
C ASN A 119 -13.83 14.72 15.94
N LEU A 120 -14.11 13.93 14.89
CA LEU A 120 -13.47 14.09 13.58
C LEU A 120 -13.71 15.49 13.00
N ASP A 121 -14.88 16.08 13.28
CA ASP A 121 -15.20 17.46 12.89
C ASP A 121 -14.34 18.52 13.61
N ASP A 122 -13.90 18.24 14.84
CA ASP A 122 -12.99 19.13 15.55
C ASP A 122 -11.57 19.01 14.99
N LYS A 123 -11.12 17.83 14.58
CA LYS A 123 -9.80 17.68 13.96
C LYS A 123 -9.62 18.47 12.67
N VAL A 124 -10.71 18.70 11.93
CA VAL A 124 -10.71 19.52 10.70
C VAL A 124 -10.73 21.02 11.02
N LYS A 125 -11.32 21.44 12.15
CA LYS A 125 -11.37 22.86 12.56
C LYS A 125 -10.05 23.40 13.12
N TRP A 126 -9.17 22.53 13.62
CA TRP A 126 -7.93 22.91 14.30
C TRP A 126 -6.67 22.65 13.47
N GLU A 127 -6.79 22.49 12.13
CA GLU A 127 -5.63 22.28 11.23
C GLU A 127 -4.54 23.36 11.39
N ASP A 128 -4.92 24.59 11.76
CA ASP A 128 -4.01 25.74 11.93
C ASP A 128 -3.65 26.09 13.38
N SER A 129 -4.18 25.39 14.39
CA SER A 129 -3.99 25.78 15.79
C SER A 129 -3.47 24.64 16.65
N ALA A 130 -2.28 24.88 17.21
CA ALA A 130 -1.57 23.96 18.07
C ALA A 130 -2.48 23.46 19.20
N CYS A 131 -2.60 22.14 19.32
CA CYS A 131 -3.26 21.50 20.45
C CYS A 131 -2.65 22.04 21.76
N PRO A 132 -3.45 22.58 22.70
CA PRO A 132 -2.94 23.19 23.93
C PRO A 132 -2.26 22.21 24.90
N ARG A 133 -2.27 20.90 24.59
CA ARG A 133 -1.56 19.86 25.34
C ARG A 133 -0.23 19.44 24.72
N GLY A 134 0.16 19.97 23.56
CA GLY A 134 1.45 19.67 22.90
C GLY A 134 1.67 18.22 22.46
N ARG A 135 0.73 17.30 22.71
CA ARG A 135 0.94 15.86 22.52
C ARG A 135 0.56 15.32 21.14
N TRP A 136 -0.30 16.01 20.39
CA TRP A 136 -0.64 15.70 18.99
C TRP A 136 -1.16 16.96 18.28
N GLY A 137 -0.64 17.23 17.10
CA GLY A 137 -0.81 18.44 16.28
C GLY A 137 0.50 18.66 15.52
N PRO A 138 0.50 19.29 14.33
CA PRO A 138 1.67 19.36 13.46
C PRO A 138 2.86 19.95 14.22
N GLY A 139 3.76 19.06 14.65
CA GLY A 139 5.06 19.42 15.18
C GLY A 139 5.74 20.21 14.08
N LYS A 140 6.02 21.48 14.38
CA LYS A 140 6.58 22.48 13.48
C LYS A 140 7.52 21.86 12.44
N LYS A 141 7.08 21.95 11.18
CA LYS A 141 7.71 21.57 9.89
C LYS A 141 7.20 20.32 9.17
N PHE A 142 6.57 19.34 9.82
CA PHE A 142 6.26 18.07 9.14
C PHE A 142 4.76 17.70 9.22
N GLY A 143 4.09 17.59 8.08
CA GLY A 143 2.66 17.24 7.97
C GLY A 143 2.36 15.74 8.18
N ALA A 144 1.08 15.40 8.39
CA ALA A 144 0.53 14.06 8.66
C ALA A 144 1.06 12.89 7.79
N GLY A 145 2.09 12.17 8.24
CA GLY A 145 2.72 11.04 7.54
C GLY A 145 4.24 11.05 7.73
N VAL A 146 4.82 12.23 7.87
CA VAL A 146 6.18 12.37 8.38
C VAL A 146 6.10 12.51 9.90
N HIS A 147 6.67 11.56 10.62
CA HIS A 147 6.71 11.58 12.07
C HIS A 147 8.15 11.89 12.48
N THR A 148 8.39 13.07 13.03
CA THR A 148 9.58 13.25 13.88
C THR A 148 9.28 12.51 15.19
N ILE A 149 10.00 11.44 15.50
CA ILE A 149 9.79 10.67 16.73
C ILE A 149 10.34 11.47 17.91
N PHE A 150 9.61 12.49 18.37
CA PHE A 150 10.04 13.27 19.53
C PHE A 150 9.39 12.87 20.84
N ASP A 151 8.41 11.95 20.89
CA ASP A 151 7.55 11.92 22.08
C ASP A 151 7.03 10.54 22.51
N ASN A 152 7.85 9.48 22.56
CA ASN A 152 7.71 8.33 23.51
C ASN A 152 8.66 7.12 23.29
N ARG A 153 9.65 7.17 22.39
CA ARG A 153 10.62 6.07 22.20
C ARG A 153 12.02 6.56 22.56
N SER A 154 12.28 6.79 23.85
CA SER A 154 13.55 7.37 24.34
C SER A 154 14.72 6.39 24.42
N GLU A 155 14.54 5.14 23.99
CA GLU A 155 15.63 4.16 23.88
C GLU A 155 15.69 3.72 22.41
N GLY A 156 16.84 3.95 21.76
CA GLY A 156 17.12 3.45 20.41
C GLY A 156 17.01 4.44 19.25
N THR A 157 17.14 5.76 19.43
CA THR A 157 17.23 6.65 18.25
C THR A 157 18.65 6.67 17.67
N LEU A 158 18.78 6.37 16.37
CA LEU A 158 20.03 6.47 15.62
C LEU A 158 20.21 7.91 15.13
N GLU A 159 21.16 8.64 15.73
CA GLU A 159 21.55 9.99 15.32
C GLU A 159 21.98 10.01 13.85
N GLY A 160 21.51 11.02 13.10
CA GLY A 160 21.84 11.17 11.68
C GLY A 160 21.27 10.06 10.79
N VAL A 161 20.20 9.37 11.20
CA VAL A 161 19.50 8.38 10.36
C VAL A 161 18.08 8.84 10.04
N ALA A 162 17.68 8.74 8.78
CA ALA A 162 16.29 8.89 8.36
C ALA A 162 15.76 7.56 7.85
N ASP A 163 14.72 7.06 8.51
CA ASP A 163 14.03 5.83 8.15
C ASP A 163 12.94 6.10 7.12
N VAL A 164 12.94 5.29 6.06
CA VAL A 164 11.94 5.33 5.00
C VAL A 164 11.15 4.04 5.03
N HIS A 165 9.92 4.12 5.51
CA HIS A 165 9.02 2.97 5.60
C HIS A 165 8.07 2.96 4.41
N VAL A 166 8.34 2.06 3.46
CA VAL A 166 7.49 1.89 2.25
C VAL A 166 6.36 0.86 2.47
N MET A 167 6.13 0.44 3.71
CA MET A 167 5.17 -0.61 4.04
C MET A 167 3.87 -0.07 4.66
N SER A 168 2.80 -0.84 4.46
CA SER A 168 1.61 -0.71 5.32
C SER A 168 1.98 -1.13 6.73
N ARG A 169 1.51 -0.38 7.73
CA ARG A 169 1.63 -0.78 9.15
C ARG A 169 1.09 -2.19 9.44
N ASP A 170 0.31 -2.78 8.54
CA ASP A 170 -0.31 -4.08 8.71
C ASP A 170 0.59 -5.28 8.30
N HIS A 171 1.88 -5.06 7.97
CA HIS A 171 2.92 -6.09 7.80
C HIS A 171 2.51 -7.27 6.88
N GLN A 172 1.69 -7.04 5.84
CA GLN A 172 1.34 -8.11 4.92
C GLN A 172 2.50 -8.38 3.94
N PRO A 173 3.02 -9.61 3.86
CA PRO A 173 4.34 -9.88 3.29
C PRO A 173 4.44 -9.96 1.76
N ASP A 174 3.48 -9.47 0.96
CA ASP A 174 3.45 -9.75 -0.48
C ASP A 174 3.47 -8.50 -1.35
N VAL A 175 4.56 -8.33 -2.13
CA VAL A 175 4.73 -7.57 -3.40
C VAL A 175 4.09 -6.17 -3.54
N THR A 176 3.56 -5.60 -2.47
CA THR A 176 3.16 -4.21 -2.38
C THR A 176 4.37 -3.33 -2.18
N GLY A 177 4.31 -2.14 -2.77
CA GLY A 177 5.25 -1.09 -2.45
C GLY A 177 6.26 -0.78 -3.56
N ILE A 178 6.43 -1.59 -4.62
CA ILE A 178 7.37 -1.22 -5.71
C ILE A 178 7.07 0.19 -6.26
N GLY A 179 5.79 0.48 -6.54
CA GLY A 179 5.41 1.80 -7.03
C GLY A 179 5.64 2.92 -6.01
N ASP A 180 5.33 2.65 -4.75
CA ASP A 180 5.56 3.61 -3.66
C ASP A 180 7.08 3.83 -3.45
N THR A 181 7.92 2.79 -3.54
CA THR A 181 9.38 2.84 -3.48
C THR A 181 9.91 3.72 -4.60
N LEU A 182 9.53 3.43 -5.85
CA LEU A 182 9.99 4.15 -7.03
C LEU A 182 9.51 5.61 -7.03
N ALA A 183 8.27 5.88 -6.58
CA ALA A 183 7.75 7.23 -6.43
C ALA A 183 8.53 8.06 -5.39
N PHE A 184 9.13 7.41 -4.39
CA PHE A 184 9.90 8.06 -3.33
C PHE A 184 11.39 8.26 -3.64
N LEU A 185 11.98 7.51 -4.58
CA LEU A 185 13.39 7.68 -4.93
C LEU A 185 13.77 9.15 -5.21
N PRO A 186 13.02 9.94 -6.01
CA PRO A 186 13.35 11.35 -6.25
C PRO A 186 13.38 12.21 -4.99
N LEU A 187 12.46 11.94 -4.06
CA LEU A 187 12.29 12.70 -2.83
C LEU A 187 13.41 12.40 -1.85
N MET A 188 13.73 11.13 -1.69
CA MET A 188 14.79 10.70 -0.80
C MET A 188 16.16 11.13 -1.33
N ARG A 189 16.36 11.24 -2.66
CA ARG A 189 17.64 11.68 -3.22
C ARG A 189 17.84 13.16 -2.96
N ALA A 190 16.78 13.95 -3.17
CA ALA A 190 16.76 15.36 -2.81
C ALA A 190 17.01 15.56 -1.31
N TYR A 191 16.41 14.72 -0.45
CA TYR A 191 16.61 14.77 0.98
C TYR A 191 18.05 14.41 1.40
N ALA A 192 18.61 13.33 0.87
CA ALA A 192 20.01 12.96 1.13
C ALA A 192 20.99 14.07 0.69
N LYS A 193 20.74 14.70 -0.46
CA LYS A 193 21.54 15.83 -0.94
C LYS A 193 21.43 17.07 -0.04
N ALA A 194 20.24 17.34 0.50
CA ALA A 194 19.99 18.47 1.38
C ALA A 194 20.54 18.24 2.81
N ASN A 195 20.73 16.97 3.21
CA ASN A 195 21.19 16.56 4.54
C ASN A 195 22.31 15.50 4.38
N PRO A 196 23.50 15.88 3.86
CA PRO A 196 24.56 14.93 3.51
C PRO A 196 25.13 14.15 4.71
N GLU A 197 24.94 14.65 5.93
CA GLU A 197 25.25 13.96 7.18
C GLU A 197 24.21 12.91 7.56
N THR A 198 23.02 12.92 6.93
CA THR A 198 21.94 11.98 7.22
C THR A 198 22.06 10.73 6.36
N ARG A 199 22.22 9.58 7.01
CA ARG A 199 22.12 8.25 6.41
C ARG A 199 20.66 7.90 6.17
N ILE A 200 20.31 7.60 4.91
CA ILE A 200 18.97 7.11 4.56
C ILE A 200 18.94 5.59 4.76
N ARG A 201 17.96 5.12 5.53
CA ARG A 201 17.72 3.70 5.77
C ARG A 201 16.34 3.32 5.29
N TYR A 202 16.25 2.46 4.28
CA TYR A 202 14.97 1.92 3.81
C TYR A 202 14.57 0.72 4.66
N ALA A 203 13.55 0.89 5.50
CA ALA A 203 12.92 -0.19 6.25
C ALA A 203 11.83 -0.84 5.38
N ILE A 204 12.26 -1.76 4.52
CA ILE A 204 11.44 -2.34 3.46
C ILE A 204 11.48 -3.86 3.48
N MET A 205 10.49 -4.47 2.83
CA MET A 205 10.50 -5.90 2.59
C MET A 205 11.62 -6.28 1.62
N GLY A 206 12.25 -7.44 1.82
CA GLY A 206 13.31 -7.95 0.93
C GLY A 206 12.93 -8.00 -0.55
N ALA A 207 11.66 -8.27 -0.89
CA ALA A 207 11.18 -8.27 -2.27
C ALA A 207 11.20 -6.90 -2.97
N THR A 208 11.30 -5.80 -2.21
CA THR A 208 11.40 -4.43 -2.72
C THR A 208 12.82 -3.86 -2.64
N GLU A 209 13.77 -4.62 -2.10
CA GLU A 209 15.13 -4.15 -1.84
C GLU A 209 15.86 -3.75 -3.12
N GLU A 210 15.85 -4.61 -4.13
CA GLU A 210 16.48 -4.32 -5.43
C GLU A 210 15.94 -3.04 -6.07
N TRP A 211 14.64 -2.76 -5.88
CA TRP A 211 13.98 -1.57 -6.44
C TRP A 211 14.41 -0.29 -5.73
N ALA A 212 14.59 -0.34 -4.40
CA ALA A 212 15.08 0.79 -3.64
C ALA A 212 16.55 1.11 -3.95
N ARG A 213 17.35 0.07 -4.25
CA ARG A 213 18.77 0.21 -4.64
C ARG A 213 18.97 0.93 -5.97
N LEU A 214 17.99 0.92 -6.88
CA LEU A 214 18.13 1.55 -8.20
C LEU A 214 18.52 3.03 -8.14
N GLY A 215 18.08 3.76 -7.11
CA GLY A 215 18.31 5.20 -7.00
C GLY A 215 19.64 5.59 -6.36
N TYR A 216 20.43 4.65 -5.83
CA TYR A 216 21.53 4.96 -4.92
C TYR A 216 22.62 3.92 -4.91
N ASP A 217 23.86 4.38 -5.03
CA ASP A 217 25.04 3.52 -4.85
C ASP A 217 25.42 3.36 -3.37
N ASP A 218 24.94 4.24 -2.49
CA ASP A 218 25.38 4.42 -1.11
C ASP A 218 24.31 4.11 -0.04
N LEU A 219 23.16 3.55 -0.42
CA LEU A 219 22.14 3.17 0.56
C LEU A 219 22.56 1.97 1.42
N THR A 220 22.43 2.14 2.73
CA THR A 220 22.48 1.04 3.70
C THR A 220 21.09 0.46 3.91
N PHE A 221 20.96 -0.84 3.71
CA PHE A 221 19.75 -1.60 3.98
C PHE A 221 19.97 -2.40 5.26
N GLU A 222 19.05 -2.28 6.19
CA GLU A 222 19.03 -3.05 7.43
C GLU A 222 17.69 -3.77 7.49
N ASP A 223 17.74 -5.04 7.90
CA ASP A 223 16.54 -5.81 8.18
C ASP A 223 15.81 -5.19 9.39
N ASP A 224 14.47 -5.18 9.38
CA ASP A 224 13.58 -4.61 10.43
C ASP A 224 13.65 -5.38 11.77
N GLY A 225 14.70 -6.18 11.95
CA GLY A 225 14.83 -7.16 13.02
C GLY A 225 14.97 -6.57 14.42
N GLU A 226 15.63 -5.41 14.61
CA GLU A 226 15.86 -4.84 15.95
C GLU A 226 15.81 -3.30 16.05
N ARG A 227 14.64 -2.82 16.48
CA ARG A 227 14.27 -1.76 17.47
C ARG A 227 14.85 -0.34 17.47
N ASP A 228 15.93 -0.05 16.77
CA ASP A 228 16.44 1.33 16.75
C ASP A 228 15.81 2.11 15.59
N HIS A 229 15.32 3.32 15.83
CA HIS A 229 14.65 4.19 14.86
C HIS A 229 15.53 5.37 14.47
N GLY A 230 15.46 5.84 13.24
CA GLY A 230 16.05 7.10 12.82
C GLY A 230 15.42 8.31 13.51
N GLU A 231 16.13 9.44 13.46
CA GLU A 231 15.63 10.74 13.92
C GLU A 231 14.43 11.23 13.11
N LEU A 232 14.43 10.91 11.82
CA LEU A 232 13.32 11.12 10.91
C LEU A 232 12.69 9.80 10.55
N ASP A 233 11.37 9.72 10.67
CA ASP A 233 10.62 8.52 10.31
C ASP A 233 9.54 8.86 9.27
N VAL A 234 9.82 8.47 8.02
CA VAL A 234 8.98 8.74 6.87
C VAL A 234 8.03 7.56 6.68
N TRP A 235 6.85 7.65 7.28
CA TRP A 235 5.78 6.68 7.13
C TRP A 235 4.81 7.07 6.01
N GLY A 236 4.21 6.05 5.40
CA GLY A 236 3.04 6.27 4.57
C GLY A 236 3.40 6.64 3.14
N SER A 237 4.43 6.00 2.60
CA SER A 237 4.61 5.93 1.15
C SER A 237 3.35 5.45 0.41
N HIS A 238 2.37 4.87 1.13
CA HIS A 238 1.01 4.72 0.67
C HIS A 238 0.44 6.05 0.19
N THR A 239 0.75 6.30 -1.07
CA THR A 239 0.05 7.20 -1.98
C THR A 239 -1.46 6.92 -1.98
N HIS A 240 -1.89 5.78 -1.44
CA HIS A 240 -3.26 5.39 -1.11
C HIS A 240 -3.90 6.09 0.10
N LEU A 241 -3.20 6.99 0.81
CA LEU A 241 -3.84 7.84 1.80
C LEU A 241 -4.81 8.76 1.05
N ALA A 242 -6.10 8.41 1.03
CA ALA A 242 -7.14 9.16 0.33
C ALA A 242 -7.14 10.67 0.61
N GLY A 243 -6.60 11.10 1.75
CA GLY A 243 -6.38 12.51 2.07
C GLY A 243 -5.32 13.20 1.21
N ILE A 244 -4.25 12.51 0.81
CA ILE A 244 -3.16 13.08 -0.01
C ILE A 244 -3.72 13.53 -1.34
N ASP A 245 -4.42 12.65 -2.05
CA ASP A 245 -4.94 12.96 -3.37
C ASP A 245 -5.94 14.11 -3.35
N ARG A 246 -6.76 14.21 -2.30
CA ARG A 246 -7.64 15.36 -2.09
C ARG A 246 -6.83 16.66 -1.93
N ILE A 247 -5.81 16.65 -1.07
CA ILE A 247 -4.94 17.82 -0.86
C ILE A 247 -4.22 18.20 -2.16
N CYS A 248 -3.71 17.21 -2.89
CA CYS A 248 -3.07 17.40 -4.18
C CYS A 248 -4.02 18.06 -5.18
N VAL A 249 -5.26 17.56 -5.30
CA VAL A 249 -6.27 18.18 -6.17
C VAL A 249 -6.60 19.61 -5.73
N GLU A 250 -6.81 19.86 -4.43
CA GLU A 250 -7.15 21.18 -3.89
C GLU A 250 -6.04 22.22 -4.10
N LYS A 251 -4.77 21.79 -3.99
CA LYS A 251 -3.60 22.65 -4.18
C LYS A 251 -3.08 22.72 -5.60
N GLY A 252 -3.63 21.90 -6.52
CA GLY A 252 -3.07 21.73 -7.86
C GLY A 252 -1.68 21.08 -7.83
N TRP A 253 -1.40 20.26 -6.82
CA TRP A 253 -0.14 19.54 -6.67
C TRP A 253 -0.22 18.12 -7.24
N VAL A 254 0.94 17.58 -7.56
CA VAL A 254 1.17 16.13 -7.71
C VAL A 254 1.61 15.51 -6.39
N ARG A 255 1.57 14.18 -6.28
CA ARG A 255 1.92 13.47 -5.03
C ARG A 255 3.36 13.74 -4.59
N GLN A 256 4.29 13.86 -5.53
CA GLN A 256 5.70 14.14 -5.25
C GLN A 256 5.87 15.50 -4.59
N GLU A 257 5.19 16.54 -5.09
CA GLU A 257 5.22 17.89 -4.51
C GLU A 257 4.69 17.91 -3.07
N TYR A 258 3.60 17.19 -2.80
CA TYR A 258 3.06 17.06 -1.44
C TYR A 258 4.09 16.49 -0.47
N TRP A 259 4.86 15.48 -0.89
CA TRP A 259 5.90 14.91 -0.04
C TRP A 259 7.15 15.79 0.04
N ALA A 260 7.51 16.49 -1.04
CA ALA A 260 8.63 17.42 -1.07
C ALA A 260 8.42 18.58 -0.09
N ASP A 261 7.24 19.20 -0.11
CA ASP A 261 6.82 20.24 0.83
C ASP A 261 7.02 19.79 2.27
N ARG A 262 6.64 18.54 2.56
CA ARG A 262 6.79 17.98 3.91
C ARG A 262 8.22 17.68 4.27
N LEU A 263 9.00 17.15 3.35
CA LEU A 263 10.42 16.85 3.59
C LEU A 263 11.27 18.12 3.61
N GLY A 264 10.72 19.26 3.17
CA GLY A 264 11.45 20.51 3.03
C GLY A 264 12.49 20.45 1.91
N VAL A 265 12.18 19.73 0.82
CA VAL A 265 13.09 19.49 -0.30
C VAL A 265 12.37 19.73 -1.63
N GLU A 266 13.14 19.97 -2.69
CA GLU A 266 12.65 19.97 -4.07
C GLU A 266 12.94 18.61 -4.70
N PRO A 267 11.96 17.87 -5.24
CA PRO A 267 12.21 16.52 -5.77
C PRO A 267 13.21 16.56 -6.93
N GLU A 268 14.19 15.66 -6.92
CA GLU A 268 15.21 15.60 -7.97
C GLU A 268 14.63 14.96 -9.24
N LYS A 269 14.60 15.69 -10.35
CA LYS A 269 14.32 15.10 -11.67
C LYS A 269 15.56 14.35 -12.16
N PHE A 270 15.64 13.06 -11.84
CA PHE A 270 16.72 12.19 -12.29
C PHE A 270 16.19 11.04 -13.15
N LYS A 271 17.09 10.43 -13.91
CA LYS A 271 16.84 9.20 -14.67
C LYS A 271 17.78 8.11 -14.20
N LEU A 272 17.27 6.88 -14.15
CA LEU A 272 18.01 5.68 -13.83
C LEU A 272 18.95 5.34 -14.99
N THR A 273 20.21 5.12 -14.65
CA THR A 273 21.20 4.60 -15.60
C THR A 273 21.05 3.08 -15.62
N PRO A 274 20.75 2.46 -16.77
CA PRO A 274 20.70 1.00 -16.84
C PRO A 274 22.10 0.42 -16.61
N ASP A 275 22.15 -0.71 -15.91
CA ASP A 275 23.38 -1.48 -15.77
C ASP A 275 23.92 -1.87 -17.17
N PRO A 276 25.20 -1.63 -17.49
CA PRO A 276 25.74 -1.86 -18.82
C PRO A 276 25.66 -3.31 -19.31
N GLU A 277 25.83 -4.28 -18.39
CA GLU A 277 25.77 -5.70 -18.73
C GLU A 277 24.34 -6.09 -19.10
N TRP A 278 23.37 -5.71 -18.25
CA TRP A 278 21.96 -5.93 -18.56
C TRP A 278 21.54 -5.21 -19.84
N LEU A 279 21.98 -3.96 -20.06
CA LEU A 279 21.66 -3.22 -21.27
C LEU A 279 22.16 -3.94 -22.52
N LEU A 280 23.39 -4.48 -22.49
CA LEU A 280 23.94 -5.24 -23.61
C LEU A 280 23.14 -6.52 -23.88
N GLN A 281 22.79 -7.27 -22.83
CA GLN A 281 21.99 -8.49 -22.95
C GLN A 281 20.60 -8.19 -23.53
N GLU A 282 19.93 -7.13 -23.06
CA GLU A 282 18.61 -6.75 -23.58
C GLU A 282 18.68 -6.23 -25.02
N LYS A 283 19.74 -5.50 -25.40
CA LYS A 283 19.97 -5.12 -26.81
C LYS A 283 20.15 -6.33 -27.72
N GLN A 284 20.83 -7.38 -27.25
CA GLN A 284 20.98 -8.62 -28.02
C GLN A 284 19.64 -9.36 -28.17
N GLY A 285 18.84 -9.41 -27.10
CA GLY A 285 17.49 -9.99 -27.15
C GLY A 285 16.53 -9.22 -28.07
N LEU A 286 16.77 -7.92 -28.25
CA LEU A 286 15.99 -7.02 -29.10
C LEU A 286 16.67 -6.73 -30.45
N ALA A 287 17.68 -7.49 -30.86
CA ALA A 287 18.49 -7.16 -32.04
C ALA A 287 17.65 -7.03 -33.31
N GLU A 288 16.73 -7.96 -33.56
CA GLU A 288 15.87 -7.96 -34.76
C GLU A 288 14.95 -6.72 -34.82
N PRO A 289 14.08 -6.43 -33.83
CA PRO A 289 13.22 -5.24 -33.89
C PRO A 289 14.00 -3.93 -33.93
N LEU A 290 15.15 -3.86 -33.24
CA LEU A 290 16.03 -2.67 -33.30
C LEU A 290 16.64 -2.47 -34.70
N LEU A 291 17.07 -3.55 -35.36
CA LEU A 291 17.62 -3.48 -36.72
C LEU A 291 16.56 -3.11 -37.76
N GLU A 292 15.32 -3.56 -37.56
CA GLU A 292 14.19 -3.23 -38.43
C GLU A 292 13.59 -1.83 -38.16
N GLY A 293 14.07 -1.14 -37.12
CA GLY A 293 13.53 0.16 -36.70
C GLY A 293 12.08 0.08 -36.21
N LYS A 294 11.65 -1.09 -35.73
CA LYS A 294 10.30 -1.27 -35.21
C LYS A 294 10.17 -0.59 -33.85
N PRO A 295 9.08 0.17 -33.59
CA PRO A 295 8.78 0.63 -32.24
C PRO A 295 8.69 -0.55 -31.27
N ILE A 296 9.24 -0.36 -30.07
CA ILE A 296 9.23 -1.37 -29.00
C ILE A 296 8.26 -0.90 -27.92
N VAL A 297 7.21 -1.67 -27.68
CA VAL A 297 6.18 -1.36 -26.67
C VAL A 297 6.22 -2.38 -25.54
N GLY A 298 6.34 -1.87 -24.31
CA GLY A 298 6.25 -2.68 -23.09
C GLY A 298 4.86 -2.59 -22.47
N LEU A 299 4.28 -3.71 -22.04
CA LEU A 299 2.99 -3.76 -21.34
C LEU A 299 3.14 -4.20 -19.88
N SER A 300 2.48 -3.48 -18.96
CA SER A 300 2.35 -3.86 -17.54
C SER A 300 0.88 -3.98 -17.12
N PRO A 301 0.23 -5.11 -17.45
CA PRO A 301 -1.22 -5.21 -17.42
C PRO A 301 -1.84 -5.32 -16.03
N PHE A 302 -1.06 -5.58 -14.97
CA PHE A 302 -1.59 -5.88 -13.64
C PHE A 302 -1.03 -4.94 -12.57
N ALA A 303 -1.90 -4.46 -11.68
CA ALA A 303 -1.50 -3.78 -10.45
C ALA A 303 -1.50 -4.77 -9.27
N SER A 304 -0.44 -4.75 -8.43
CA SER A 304 -0.39 -5.60 -7.24
C SER A 304 -1.49 -5.23 -6.24
N MET A 305 -2.11 -6.28 -5.67
CA MET A 305 -3.12 -6.28 -4.60
C MET A 305 -4.42 -5.49 -4.81
N ASN A 306 -4.58 -4.77 -5.93
CA ASN A 306 -5.75 -3.93 -6.19
C ASN A 306 -6.30 -4.20 -7.59
N VAL A 307 -7.20 -5.19 -7.70
CA VAL A 307 -7.89 -5.51 -8.96
C VAL A 307 -8.60 -4.29 -9.54
N GLN A 308 -9.03 -3.35 -8.70
CA GLN A 308 -9.68 -2.13 -9.15
C GLN A 308 -8.79 -1.12 -9.90
N ARG A 309 -7.47 -1.25 -9.82
CA ARG A 309 -6.52 -0.46 -10.63
C ARG A 309 -6.19 -1.16 -11.95
N THR A 310 -6.60 -2.41 -12.12
CA THR A 310 -6.24 -3.23 -13.28
C THR A 310 -7.29 -3.06 -14.37
N TRP A 311 -6.85 -2.62 -15.55
CA TRP A 311 -7.68 -2.62 -16.75
C TRP A 311 -8.03 -4.07 -17.15
N PRO A 312 -9.25 -4.36 -17.63
CA PRO A 312 -9.70 -5.74 -17.86
C PRO A 312 -8.76 -6.53 -18.77
N ALA A 313 -8.49 -7.80 -18.44
CA ALA A 313 -7.53 -8.61 -19.20
C ALA A 313 -7.86 -8.75 -20.69
N HIS A 314 -9.15 -8.87 -21.04
CA HIS A 314 -9.57 -8.96 -22.45
C HIS A 314 -9.32 -7.67 -23.23
N HIS A 315 -9.32 -6.52 -22.57
CA HIS A 315 -8.92 -5.25 -23.19
C HIS A 315 -7.43 -5.22 -23.50
N TRP A 316 -6.58 -5.69 -22.59
CA TRP A 316 -5.13 -5.83 -22.82
C TRP A 316 -4.82 -6.79 -23.98
N LEU A 317 -5.51 -7.92 -24.07
CA LEU A 317 -5.33 -8.86 -25.19
C LEU A 317 -5.72 -8.23 -26.53
N LYS A 318 -6.81 -7.45 -26.55
CA LYS A 318 -7.21 -6.71 -27.74
C LYS A 318 -6.19 -5.63 -28.11
N LEU A 319 -5.66 -4.89 -27.13
CA LEU A 319 -4.59 -3.90 -27.35
C LEU A 319 -3.32 -4.56 -27.90
N LEU A 320 -2.87 -5.67 -27.30
CA LEU A 320 -1.73 -6.45 -27.78
C LEU A 320 -1.89 -6.82 -29.26
N GLN A 321 -3.05 -7.37 -29.62
CA GLN A 321 -3.34 -7.74 -31.02
C GLN A 321 -3.24 -6.54 -31.95
N MET A 322 -3.87 -5.41 -31.60
CA MET A 322 -3.85 -4.21 -32.45
C MET A 322 -2.43 -3.65 -32.64
N LEU A 323 -1.61 -3.64 -31.59
CA LEU A 323 -0.21 -3.23 -31.69
C LEU A 323 0.59 -4.17 -32.61
N GLN A 324 0.40 -5.48 -32.45
CA GLN A 324 1.08 -6.49 -33.29
C GLN A 324 0.63 -6.41 -34.76
N ASP A 325 -0.64 -6.12 -35.02
CA ASP A 325 -1.18 -5.93 -36.38
C ASP A 325 -0.54 -4.73 -37.09
N GLU A 326 -0.13 -3.69 -36.35
CA GLU A 326 0.65 -2.54 -36.85
C GLU A 326 2.16 -2.82 -36.98
N GLY A 327 2.61 -4.07 -36.77
CA GLY A 327 4.02 -4.44 -36.87
C GLY A 327 4.90 -3.96 -35.72
N ILE A 328 4.30 -3.50 -34.61
CA ILE A 328 5.00 -3.05 -33.41
C ILE A 328 5.50 -4.28 -32.63
N TYR A 329 6.75 -4.21 -32.15
CA TYR A 329 7.27 -5.24 -31.26
C TYR A 329 6.73 -5.02 -29.85
N VAL A 330 6.07 -6.04 -29.28
CA VAL A 330 5.45 -5.95 -27.96
C VAL A 330 6.05 -6.97 -27.00
N TYR A 331 6.37 -6.54 -25.78
CA TYR A 331 6.72 -7.42 -24.66
C TYR A 331 5.88 -7.11 -23.43
N LEU A 332 5.80 -8.06 -22.51
CA LEU A 332 5.12 -7.91 -21.22
C LEU A 332 6.13 -7.93 -20.08
N LEU A 333 5.99 -7.00 -19.14
CA LEU A 333 6.77 -6.94 -17.90
C LEU A 333 5.82 -7.12 -16.71
N ASP A 334 6.08 -8.11 -15.86
CA ASP A 334 5.23 -8.36 -14.70
C ASP A 334 5.96 -9.14 -13.59
N GLY A 335 5.30 -9.32 -12.46
CA GLY A 335 5.76 -10.20 -11.38
C GLY A 335 5.84 -11.68 -11.79
N PRO A 336 6.28 -12.56 -10.88
CA PRO A 336 6.59 -13.95 -11.19
C PRO A 336 5.36 -14.86 -11.46
N ASP A 337 4.12 -14.38 -11.29
CA ASP A 337 2.92 -15.21 -11.51
C ASP A 337 2.64 -15.42 -13.01
N GLN A 338 3.04 -16.58 -13.52
CA GLN A 338 2.83 -16.97 -14.91
C GLN A 338 1.35 -17.17 -15.27
N ARG A 339 0.47 -17.44 -14.31
CA ARG A 339 -0.92 -17.84 -14.60
C ARG A 339 -1.72 -16.68 -15.17
N ARG A 340 -1.52 -15.47 -14.64
CA ARG A 340 -2.26 -14.27 -15.11
C ARG A 340 -1.76 -13.75 -16.45
N THR A 341 -0.55 -14.13 -16.86
CA THR A 341 0.08 -13.70 -18.12
C THR A 341 0.06 -14.80 -19.18
N ALA A 342 -0.54 -15.96 -18.90
CA ALA A 342 -0.50 -17.13 -19.79
C ALA A 342 -1.15 -16.91 -21.17
N TRP A 343 -2.08 -15.95 -21.27
CA TRP A 343 -2.83 -15.65 -22.49
C TRP A 343 -2.18 -14.58 -23.38
N PHE A 344 -1.09 -13.96 -22.93
CA PHE A 344 -0.38 -12.95 -23.70
C PHE A 344 0.59 -13.64 -24.66
N ASN A 345 0.32 -13.53 -25.97
CA ASN A 345 1.16 -14.11 -27.03
C ASN A 345 2.28 -13.15 -27.45
N CYS A 346 3.18 -12.86 -26.52
CA CYS A 346 4.35 -12.01 -26.71
C CYS A 346 5.51 -12.47 -25.82
N GLU A 347 6.68 -11.84 -25.92
CA GLU A 347 7.74 -12.05 -24.93
C GLU A 347 7.23 -11.65 -23.54
N ARG A 348 7.54 -12.44 -22.51
CA ARG A 348 7.11 -12.20 -21.13
C ARG A 348 8.33 -12.19 -20.21
N LEU A 349 8.62 -11.03 -19.64
CA LEU A 349 9.66 -10.81 -18.64
C LEU A 349 9.00 -10.85 -17.26
N LEU A 350 8.96 -12.04 -16.66
CA LEU A 350 8.25 -12.29 -15.41
C LEU A 350 9.22 -12.42 -14.25
N GLY A 351 9.04 -11.61 -13.21
CA GLY A 351 9.85 -11.66 -11.98
C GLY A 351 11.35 -11.44 -12.26
N VAL A 352 11.67 -10.63 -13.27
CA VAL A 352 13.05 -10.30 -13.60
C VAL A 352 13.67 -9.37 -12.54
N PRO A 353 15.01 -9.41 -12.34
CA PRO A 353 15.68 -8.48 -11.44
C PRO A 353 15.43 -7.01 -11.80
N ALA A 354 15.44 -6.12 -10.80
CA ALA A 354 15.13 -4.70 -11.01
C ALA A 354 16.05 -4.03 -12.05
N ALA A 355 17.35 -4.33 -12.02
CA ALA A 355 18.34 -3.81 -12.98
C ALA A 355 18.03 -4.24 -14.43
N ARG A 356 17.60 -5.49 -14.64
CA ARG A 356 17.17 -5.99 -15.94
C ARG A 356 15.91 -5.29 -16.43
N ALA A 357 14.94 -5.05 -15.53
CA ALA A 357 13.73 -4.30 -15.85
C ALA A 357 14.05 -2.87 -16.30
N VAL A 358 14.97 -2.16 -15.61
CA VAL A 358 15.45 -0.83 -16.02
C VAL A 358 16.09 -0.90 -17.41
N ALA A 359 17.00 -1.86 -17.64
CA ALA A 359 17.66 -2.02 -18.93
C ALA A 359 16.68 -2.23 -20.08
N ARG A 360 15.70 -3.14 -19.92
CA ARG A 360 14.65 -3.35 -20.92
C ARG A 360 13.80 -2.10 -21.13
N MET A 361 13.37 -1.46 -20.03
CA MET A 361 12.54 -0.26 -20.09
C MET A 361 13.26 0.83 -20.88
N SER A 362 14.54 1.09 -20.62
CA SER A 362 15.33 2.12 -21.32
C SER A 362 15.52 1.89 -22.83
N LEU A 363 15.22 0.69 -23.35
CA LEU A 363 15.20 0.37 -24.79
C LEU A 363 13.80 0.44 -25.41
N THR A 364 12.79 0.76 -24.61
CA THR A 364 11.39 0.78 -25.01
C THR A 364 11.01 2.16 -25.54
N THR A 365 10.35 2.21 -26.70
CA THR A 365 9.77 3.43 -27.27
C THR A 365 8.63 3.95 -26.39
N LEU A 366 7.67 3.08 -26.05
CA LEU A 366 6.52 3.40 -25.21
C LEU A 366 6.21 2.28 -24.22
N HIS A 367 6.07 2.61 -22.94
CA HIS A 367 5.54 1.71 -21.93
C HIS A 367 4.07 2.01 -21.66
N ILE A 368 3.22 0.99 -21.63
CA ILE A 368 1.79 1.12 -21.32
C ILE A 368 1.48 0.27 -20.09
N GLY A 369 0.93 0.90 -19.07
CA GLY A 369 0.60 0.22 -17.81
C GLY A 369 -0.56 0.86 -17.08
N ASN A 370 -1.03 0.21 -16.02
CA ASN A 370 -1.97 0.84 -15.09
C ASN A 370 -1.24 1.79 -14.12
N ASP A 371 -2.00 2.45 -13.23
CA ASP A 371 -1.47 2.99 -11.97
C ASP A 371 -0.78 1.88 -11.12
N SER A 372 0.52 1.70 -11.37
CA SER A 372 1.34 0.57 -10.91
C SER A 372 2.81 0.95 -10.86
N GLY A 373 3.62 0.13 -10.17
CA GLY A 373 5.05 0.38 -10.04
C GLY A 373 5.82 0.44 -11.35
N MET A 374 5.38 -0.28 -12.39
CA MET A 374 6.10 -0.28 -13.66
C MET A 374 5.96 1.05 -14.43
N ASN A 375 4.84 1.77 -14.25
CA ASN A 375 4.75 3.13 -14.77
C ASN A 375 5.63 4.10 -13.99
N HIS A 376 5.73 3.96 -12.66
CA HIS A 376 6.71 4.73 -11.90
C HIS A 376 8.15 4.44 -12.35
N LEU A 377 8.48 3.18 -12.68
CA LEU A 377 9.76 2.80 -13.25
C LEU A 377 10.00 3.52 -14.59
N CYS A 378 9.02 3.48 -15.50
CA CYS A 378 9.09 4.19 -16.79
C CYS A 378 9.31 5.70 -16.60
N GLY A 379 8.68 6.31 -15.60
CA GLY A 379 8.91 7.72 -15.25
C GLY A 379 10.35 8.03 -14.86
N LEU A 380 11.08 7.03 -14.38
CA LEU A 380 12.49 7.14 -14.02
C LEU A 380 13.44 6.67 -15.13
N THR A 381 12.96 6.20 -16.28
CA THR A 381 13.80 5.87 -17.44
C THR A 381 13.63 6.90 -18.55
N THR A 382 14.37 6.71 -19.65
CA THR A 382 14.28 7.56 -20.85
C THR A 382 13.03 7.30 -21.69
N SER A 383 12.38 6.16 -21.48
CA SER A 383 11.19 5.71 -22.22
C SER A 383 10.00 6.64 -22.02
N ARG A 384 9.13 6.78 -23.02
CA ARG A 384 7.82 7.40 -22.80
C ARG A 384 6.86 6.42 -22.16
N GLY A 385 5.93 6.95 -21.37
CA GLY A 385 4.92 6.17 -20.65
C GLY A 385 3.50 6.60 -20.99
N LEU A 386 2.57 5.65 -21.02
CA LEU A 386 1.13 5.85 -21.06
C LEU A 386 0.47 5.10 -19.90
N ALA A 387 0.01 5.86 -18.90
CA ALA A 387 -0.62 5.34 -17.70
C ALA A 387 -2.15 5.32 -17.82
N ILE A 388 -2.73 4.13 -17.76
CA ILE A 388 -4.18 3.92 -17.71
C ILE A 388 -4.67 4.12 -16.28
N CYS A 389 -5.51 5.12 -16.09
CA CYS A 389 -6.00 5.53 -14.77
C CYS A 389 -7.53 5.51 -14.72
N GLY A 390 -8.08 5.19 -13.55
CA GLY A 390 -9.53 5.14 -13.33
C GLY A 390 -9.88 5.51 -11.89
N PRO A 391 -9.61 4.64 -10.90
CA PRO A 391 -9.90 4.95 -9.50
C PRO A 391 -9.00 6.08 -8.96
N THR A 392 -7.83 6.29 -9.55
CA THR A 392 -6.91 7.39 -9.27
C THR A 392 -6.93 8.39 -10.43
N ARG A 393 -6.57 9.65 -10.15
CA ARG A 393 -6.35 10.64 -11.21
C ARG A 393 -4.90 10.61 -11.63
N GLY A 394 -4.67 10.27 -12.89
CA GLY A 394 -3.34 10.04 -13.43
C GLY A 394 -2.39 11.23 -13.25
N GLU A 395 -2.87 12.44 -13.49
CA GLU A 395 -2.09 13.68 -13.35
C GLU A 395 -1.47 13.83 -11.95
N GLN A 396 -2.24 13.58 -10.89
CA GLN A 396 -1.73 13.67 -9.52
C GLN A 396 -0.69 12.57 -9.21
N VAL A 397 -0.78 11.41 -9.86
CA VAL A 397 0.14 10.27 -9.63
C VAL A 397 1.43 10.39 -10.44
N PHE A 398 1.31 10.79 -11.70
CA PHE A 398 2.38 10.67 -12.70
C PHE A 398 2.84 12.01 -13.28
N GLY A 399 2.12 13.12 -13.06
CA GLY A 399 2.41 14.43 -13.66
C GLY A 399 3.80 14.99 -13.33
N TRP A 400 4.44 14.48 -12.27
CA TRP A 400 5.81 14.87 -11.92
C TRP A 400 6.88 14.40 -12.92
N TYR A 401 6.71 13.23 -13.54
CA TYR A 401 7.79 12.56 -14.30
C TYR A 401 8.13 13.24 -15.63
N GLY A 402 7.17 13.95 -16.24
CA GLY A 402 7.34 14.68 -17.50
C GLY A 402 7.44 13.82 -18.76
N ASN A 403 7.71 12.52 -18.64
CA ASN A 403 7.72 11.54 -19.75
C ASN A 403 6.58 10.52 -19.66
N ILE A 404 5.65 10.67 -18.72
CA ILE A 404 4.46 9.84 -18.62
C ILE A 404 3.26 10.69 -18.96
N GLU A 405 2.50 10.22 -19.94
CA GLU A 405 1.15 10.70 -20.18
C GLU A 405 0.14 9.79 -19.50
N THR A 406 -1.03 10.34 -19.15
CA THR A 406 -2.12 9.55 -18.57
C THR A 406 -3.32 9.52 -19.49
N ILE A 407 -3.88 8.33 -19.68
CA ILE A 407 -5.22 8.17 -20.24
C ILE A 407 -6.19 7.92 -19.08
N GLN A 408 -6.96 8.96 -18.77
CA GLN A 408 -7.92 8.93 -17.69
C GLN A 408 -9.24 8.35 -18.21
N ALA A 409 -9.71 7.27 -17.59
CA ALA A 409 -11.07 6.79 -17.81
C ALA A 409 -12.09 7.89 -17.48
N GLU A 410 -13.23 7.87 -18.16
CA GLU A 410 -14.33 8.80 -17.93
C GLU A 410 -15.39 8.20 -16.99
N GLY A 411 -16.21 9.05 -16.38
CA GLY A 411 -17.30 8.64 -15.49
C GLY A 411 -17.33 9.41 -14.17
N TRP A 412 -18.47 9.35 -13.49
CA TRP A 412 -18.73 10.12 -12.27
C TRP A 412 -17.92 9.65 -11.05
N CYS A 413 -17.48 8.38 -11.03
CA CYS A 413 -16.70 7.77 -9.95
C CYS A 413 -15.18 7.71 -10.24
N VAL A 414 -14.73 8.40 -11.30
CA VAL A 414 -13.31 8.55 -11.64
C VAL A 414 -12.58 9.36 -10.58
N GLY A 415 -11.37 8.92 -10.21
CA GLY A 415 -10.63 9.57 -9.14
C GLY A 415 -11.35 9.48 -7.79
N CYS A 416 -12.09 8.39 -7.55
CA CYS A 416 -12.72 8.17 -6.25
C CYS A 416 -11.70 7.91 -5.14
N TYR A 417 -10.47 7.49 -5.45
CA TYR A 417 -9.41 7.19 -4.49
C TYR A 417 -9.87 6.27 -3.35
N TRP A 418 -10.76 5.34 -3.68
CA TRP A 418 -11.37 4.41 -2.71
C TRP A 418 -12.19 5.11 -1.60
N GLU A 419 -12.59 6.37 -1.83
CA GLU A 419 -13.43 7.15 -0.93
C GLU A 419 -14.91 6.89 -1.20
N THR A 420 -15.62 6.41 -0.19
CA THR A 420 -17.06 6.13 -0.28
C THR A 420 -17.87 7.38 -0.64
N ALA A 421 -17.44 8.56 -0.19
CA ALA A 421 -18.04 9.85 -0.52
C ALA A 421 -17.93 10.21 -2.01
N LYS A 422 -17.00 9.60 -2.75
CA LYS A 422 -16.77 9.81 -4.19
C LYS A 422 -17.23 8.62 -5.05
N GLY A 423 -18.12 7.79 -4.52
CA GLY A 423 -18.71 6.66 -5.25
C GLY A 423 -18.02 5.32 -5.07
N PHE A 424 -16.96 5.22 -4.27
CA PHE A 424 -16.38 3.91 -3.98
C PHE A 424 -17.35 3.04 -3.18
N ALA A 425 -17.64 1.85 -3.69
CA ALA A 425 -18.48 0.86 -3.02
C ALA A 425 -17.71 -0.46 -2.83
N LEU A 426 -18.23 -1.36 -1.99
CA LEU A 426 -17.59 -2.66 -1.76
C LEU A 426 -17.37 -3.48 -3.06
N PRO A 427 -18.32 -3.50 -4.04
CA PRO A 427 -18.09 -4.15 -5.33
C PRO A 427 -16.90 -3.58 -6.11
N CYS A 428 -16.55 -2.30 -5.88
CA CYS A 428 -15.41 -1.67 -6.52
C CYS A 428 -14.08 -2.32 -6.15
N LYS A 429 -14.00 -3.16 -5.11
CA LYS A 429 -12.79 -3.96 -4.81
C LYS A 429 -12.54 -5.09 -5.81
N MET A 430 -13.57 -5.49 -6.55
CA MET A 430 -13.51 -6.60 -7.51
C MET A 430 -13.31 -6.09 -8.94
N ALA A 431 -13.84 -4.92 -9.26
CA ALA A 431 -13.77 -4.31 -10.58
C ALA A 431 -14.06 -2.80 -10.49
N CYS A 432 -13.43 -2.01 -11.35
CA CYS A 432 -13.67 -0.56 -11.44
C CYS A 432 -14.40 -0.24 -12.75
N GLU A 433 -15.65 0.19 -12.68
CA GLU A 433 -16.48 0.49 -13.87
C GLU A 433 -15.80 1.43 -14.88
N PRO A 434 -15.20 2.58 -14.49
CA PRO A 434 -14.44 3.41 -15.42
C PRO A 434 -13.33 2.66 -16.18
N MET A 435 -12.65 1.72 -15.53
CA MET A 435 -11.62 0.91 -16.19
C MET A 435 -12.25 -0.03 -17.24
N TRP A 436 -13.48 -0.50 -17.04
CA TRP A 436 -14.20 -1.31 -18.04
C TRP A 436 -14.74 -0.47 -19.20
N ASP A 437 -15.02 0.81 -18.97
CA ASP A 437 -15.55 1.69 -20.01
C ASP A 437 -14.47 2.24 -20.93
N LEU A 438 -13.25 2.45 -20.44
CA LEU A 438 -12.11 2.82 -21.28
C LEU A 438 -11.80 1.70 -22.28
N LYS A 439 -12.02 1.96 -23.58
CA LYS A 439 -11.92 0.96 -24.64
C LYS A 439 -10.50 0.81 -25.20
N PRO A 440 -10.12 -0.39 -25.67
CA PRO A 440 -8.80 -0.60 -26.23
C PRO A 440 -8.43 0.29 -27.39
N GLU A 441 -9.41 0.64 -28.22
CA GLU A 441 -9.23 1.51 -29.38
C GLU A 441 -8.73 2.90 -28.95
N ALA A 442 -9.24 3.45 -27.86
CA ALA A 442 -8.79 4.76 -27.35
C ALA A 442 -7.33 4.71 -26.88
N VAL A 443 -6.96 3.65 -26.14
CA VAL A 443 -5.59 3.44 -25.66
C VAL A 443 -4.63 3.23 -26.84
N PHE A 444 -5.05 2.43 -27.82
CA PHE A 444 -4.27 2.13 -29.02
C PHE A 444 -4.03 3.38 -29.88
N GLN A 445 -5.08 4.16 -30.16
CA GLN A 445 -4.94 5.40 -30.91
C GLN A 445 -4.00 6.38 -30.21
N ARG A 446 -4.08 6.49 -28.88
CA ARG A 446 -3.15 7.35 -28.15
C ARG A 446 -1.73 6.80 -28.17
N ALA A 447 -1.54 5.49 -28.07
CA ALA A 447 -0.23 4.86 -28.19
C ALA A 447 0.43 5.14 -29.54
N LEU A 448 -0.30 5.04 -30.66
CA LEU A 448 0.23 5.35 -31.99
C LEU A 448 0.64 6.83 -32.11
N GLN A 449 -0.14 7.75 -31.56
CA GLN A 449 0.21 9.17 -31.55
C GLN A 449 1.51 9.42 -30.78
N LEU A 450 1.64 8.84 -29.58
CA LEU A 450 2.86 8.99 -28.77
C LEU A 450 4.10 8.40 -29.45
N ILE A 451 3.94 7.28 -30.17
CA ILE A 451 5.03 6.68 -30.94
C ILE A 451 5.43 7.62 -32.10
N ALA A 452 4.47 8.14 -32.85
CA ALA A 452 4.75 9.05 -33.97
C ALA A 452 5.39 10.37 -33.52
N GLU A 453 4.96 10.94 -32.38
CA GLU A 453 5.55 12.15 -31.80
C GLU A 453 7.02 11.96 -31.39
N GLU A 454 7.46 10.74 -31.08
CA GLU A 454 8.85 10.44 -30.73
C GLU A 454 9.77 10.47 -31.95
N ASP A 455 9.28 10.03 -33.11
CA ASP A 455 10.06 10.02 -34.36
C ASP A 455 10.33 11.43 -34.91
N GLU A 456 9.57 12.43 -34.44
CA GLU A 456 9.72 13.84 -34.84
C GLU A 456 10.67 14.65 -33.94
N ALA A 457 10.95 14.17 -32.72
CA ALA A 457 11.75 14.86 -31.71
C ALA A 457 13.25 14.57 -31.84
#